data_AF-A0A7G7LFQ0-F1
#
_entry.id   AF-A0A7G7LFQ0-F1
#
_cell.length_a   1.000
_cell.length_b   1.000
_cell.length_c   1.000
_cell.angle_alpha   90.00
_cell.angle_beta   90.00
_cell.angle_gamma   90.00
#
_symmetry.space_group_name_H-M   'P 1'
#
loop_
_entity.id
_entity.type
_entity.pdbx_description
1 polymer ?
#
loop_
_entity_poly.entity_id
_entity_poly.type
_entity_poly.pdbx_seq_one_letter_code
_entity_poly.pdbx_strand_id
1 'polypeptide(L)'
;MASFFLPRSTDADQAERLYEALAEFAACEPAPAGERVQAIGFTQDGADWTAEVGEELTGRRTTSKLRRGELLEHTEELTTGTLVLAVYPGDPFVVVTDAAPITGARSEWANPFSVSNPGRVTLFTAS
;
A
#
# COMPACT_ATOMS: atom_id res chain seq x y z
N MET A 1 6.95 10.34 -10.78
CA MET A 1 6.47 10.56 -9.40
C MET A 1 5.26 11.47 -9.51
N ALA A 2 4.18 11.17 -8.79
CA ALA A 2 2.93 11.93 -8.83
C ALA A 2 2.94 13.07 -7.79
N SER A 3 2.13 14.10 -8.00
CA SER A 3 1.82 15.09 -6.96
C SER A 3 1.04 14.44 -5.83
N PHE A 4 1.15 14.97 -4.61
CA PHE A 4 0.41 14.46 -3.47
C PHE A 4 -1.11 14.54 -3.71
N PHE A 5 -1.80 13.44 -3.44
CA PHE A 5 -3.26 13.34 -3.44
C PHE A 5 -3.67 12.20 -2.51
N LEU A 6 -4.92 12.24 -2.02
CA LEU A 6 -5.54 11.15 -1.27
C LEU A 6 -6.81 10.70 -1.99
N PRO A 7 -7.11 9.40 -2.09
CA PRO A 7 -8.36 8.93 -2.66
C PRO A 7 -9.55 9.53 -1.90
N ARG A 8 -10.63 9.85 -2.63
CA ARG A 8 -11.85 10.50 -2.10
C ARG A 8 -11.68 11.97 -1.69
N SER A 9 -10.50 12.55 -1.82
CA SER A 9 -10.34 14.00 -1.78
C SER A 9 -10.80 14.64 -3.09
N THR A 10 -11.41 15.82 -3.02
CA THR A 10 -11.83 16.64 -4.16
C THR A 10 -10.85 17.76 -4.47
N ASP A 11 -9.99 18.10 -3.51
CA ASP A 11 -8.99 19.17 -3.58
C ASP A 11 -7.82 18.90 -2.61
N ALA A 12 -6.75 19.69 -2.73
CA ALA A 12 -5.53 19.55 -1.93
C ALA A 12 -5.77 19.76 -0.43
N ASP A 13 -6.59 20.75 -0.04
CA ASP A 13 -6.87 21.04 1.37
C ASP A 13 -7.65 19.90 2.04
N GLN A 14 -8.53 19.23 1.29
CA GLN A 14 -9.19 18.02 1.75
C GLN A 14 -8.22 16.84 1.82
N ALA A 15 -7.28 16.71 0.87
CA ALA A 15 -6.27 15.66 0.90
C ALA A 15 -5.39 15.77 2.15
N GLU A 16 -4.95 16.98 2.53
CA GLU A 16 -4.18 17.23 3.75
C GLU A 16 -4.96 16.82 5.01
N ARG A 17 -6.19 17.31 5.17
CA ARG A 17 -7.04 16.97 6.32
C ARG A 17 -7.35 15.48 6.41
N LEU A 18 -7.58 14.82 5.27
CA LEU A 18 -7.83 13.40 5.23
C LEU A 18 -6.58 12.60 5.59
N TYR A 19 -5.41 13.02 5.12
CA TYR A 19 -4.13 12.39 5.46
C TYR A 19 -3.81 12.49 6.96
N GLU A 20 -4.12 13.62 7.61
CA GLU A 20 -4.00 13.75 9.07
C GLU A 20 -4.99 12.83 9.80
N ALA A 21 -6.26 12.81 9.39
CA ALA A 21 -7.27 11.97 10.01
C ALA A 21 -6.97 10.46 9.88
N LEU A 22 -6.41 10.04 8.73
CA LEU A 22 -5.99 8.64 8.53
C LEU A 22 -4.73 8.30 9.34
N ALA A 23 -3.85 9.27 9.63
CA ALA A 23 -2.69 9.08 10.49
C ALA A 23 -3.13 8.88 11.95
N GLU A 24 -4.09 9.70 12.41
CA GLU A 24 -4.72 9.53 13.73
C GLU A 24 -5.40 8.16 13.85
N PHE A 25 -6.19 7.77 12.84
CA PHE A 25 -6.80 6.44 12.79
C PHE A 25 -5.76 5.32 12.87
N ALA A 26 -4.63 5.49 12.19
CA ALA A 26 -3.54 4.53 12.17
C ALA A 26 -2.60 4.62 13.39
N ALA A 27 -2.88 5.52 14.33
CA ALA A 27 -2.04 5.81 15.49
C ALA A 27 -0.57 6.11 15.14
N CYS A 28 -0.35 6.86 14.06
CA CYS A 28 0.98 7.29 13.61
C CYS A 28 1.05 8.80 13.34
N GLU A 29 2.26 9.32 13.19
CA GLU A 29 2.47 10.71 12.79
C GLU A 29 2.40 10.85 11.26
N PRO A 30 1.70 11.87 10.73
CA PRO A 30 1.68 12.12 9.29
C PRO A 30 3.07 12.57 8.81
N ALA A 31 3.51 12.04 7.66
CA ALA A 31 4.80 12.43 7.10
C ALA A 31 4.75 13.86 6.51
N PRO A 32 5.86 14.62 6.60
CA PRO A 32 5.97 15.91 5.92
C PRO A 32 5.92 15.71 4.39
N ALA A 33 5.51 16.74 3.64
CA ALA A 33 5.19 16.65 2.20
C ALA A 33 6.26 15.96 1.32
N GLY A 34 7.56 16.15 1.62
CA GLY A 34 8.66 15.54 0.88
C GLY A 34 8.95 14.07 1.22
N GLU A 35 8.30 13.51 2.25
CA GLU A 35 8.49 12.15 2.75
C GLU A 35 7.23 11.28 2.60
N ARG A 36 6.16 11.85 2.03
CA ARG A 36 4.90 11.13 1.85
C ARG A 36 5.05 10.04 0.80
N VAL A 37 4.62 8.85 1.18
CA VAL A 37 4.82 7.64 0.39
C VAL A 37 3.65 7.48 -0.58
N GLN A 38 3.98 7.39 -1.87
CA GLN A 38 3.02 7.05 -2.92
C GLN A 38 2.81 5.53 -2.97
N ALA A 39 3.89 4.76 -2.92
CA ALA A 39 3.81 3.30 -3.04
C ALA A 39 4.93 2.57 -2.29
N ILE A 40 4.63 1.37 -1.82
CA ILE A 40 5.64 0.42 -1.31
C ILE A 40 5.50 -0.94 -1.97
N GLY A 41 6.64 -1.58 -2.23
CA GLY A 41 6.75 -2.98 -2.60
C GLY A 41 7.26 -3.81 -1.43
N PHE A 42 6.62 -4.93 -1.11
CA PHE A 42 6.99 -5.77 0.03
C PHE A 42 6.63 -7.23 -0.20
N THR A 43 7.33 -8.15 0.47
CA THR A 43 7.05 -9.59 0.35
C THR A 43 6.25 -10.06 1.56
N GLN A 44 5.14 -10.74 1.32
CA GLN A 44 4.32 -11.36 2.37
C GLN A 44 3.68 -12.65 1.85
N ASP A 45 3.73 -13.70 2.67
CA ASP A 45 3.21 -15.04 2.33
C ASP A 45 3.72 -15.59 0.99
N GLY A 46 5.01 -15.33 0.71
CA GLY A 46 5.68 -15.79 -0.51
C GLY A 46 5.19 -15.13 -1.81
N ALA A 47 4.51 -13.98 -1.72
CA ALA A 47 4.14 -13.14 -2.85
C ALA A 47 4.73 -11.74 -2.68
N ASP A 48 5.04 -11.09 -3.79
CA ASP A 48 5.51 -9.71 -3.85
C ASP A 48 4.30 -8.80 -4.05
N TRP A 49 4.00 -7.98 -3.05
CA TRP A 49 2.86 -7.07 -3.00
C TRP A 49 3.28 -5.64 -3.30
N THR A 50 2.37 -4.89 -3.91
CA THR A 50 2.47 -3.44 -4.13
C THR A 50 1.25 -2.76 -3.52
N ALA A 51 1.49 -1.93 -2.51
CA ALA A 51 0.51 -1.00 -1.98
C ALA A 51 0.78 0.39 -2.56
N GLU A 52 -0.09 0.88 -3.43
CA GLU A 52 0.01 2.20 -4.07
C GLU A 52 -1.24 3.03 -3.78
N VAL A 53 -1.05 4.24 -3.25
CA VAL A 53 -2.15 5.15 -2.90
C VAL A 53 -3.03 5.42 -4.12
N GLY A 54 -4.32 5.12 -3.99
CA GLY A 54 -5.31 5.26 -5.07
C GLY A 54 -5.51 4.03 -5.94
N GLU A 55 -4.73 2.98 -5.74
CA GLU A 55 -4.86 1.72 -6.45
C GLU A 55 -5.28 0.57 -5.52
N GLU A 56 -5.81 -0.50 -6.12
CA GLU A 56 -6.05 -1.72 -5.38
C GLU A 56 -4.73 -2.38 -4.97
N LEU A 57 -4.72 -3.00 -3.79
CA LEU A 57 -3.60 -3.82 -3.36
C LEU A 57 -3.45 -5.01 -4.32
N THR A 58 -2.28 -5.08 -4.96
CA THR A 58 -1.95 -6.13 -5.94
C THR A 58 -0.71 -6.87 -5.51
N GLY A 59 -0.65 -8.16 -5.85
CA GLY A 59 0.46 -9.03 -5.53
C GLY A 59 0.83 -9.91 -6.70
N ARG A 60 2.04 -10.45 -6.68
CA ARG A 60 2.54 -11.38 -7.68
C ARG A 60 3.24 -12.54 -6.98
N ARG A 61 2.83 -13.76 -7.29
CA ARG A 61 3.47 -14.97 -6.77
C ARG A 61 4.16 -15.72 -7.90
N THR A 62 5.47 -15.91 -7.78
CA THR A 62 6.23 -16.73 -8.73
C THR A 62 6.60 -18.05 -8.07
N THR A 63 6.15 -19.15 -8.66
CA THR A 63 6.52 -20.51 -8.22
C THR A 63 7.38 -21.16 -9.29
N SER A 64 8.41 -21.91 -8.88
CA SER A 64 9.25 -22.66 -9.79
C SER A 64 9.10 -24.16 -9.54
N LYS A 65 9.03 -24.93 -10.62
CA LYS A 65 8.96 -26.40 -10.59
C LYS A 65 9.95 -27.00 -11.57
N LEU A 66 10.77 -27.93 -11.09
CA LEU A 66 11.62 -28.74 -11.96
C LEU A 66 10.80 -29.82 -12.65
N ARG A 67 10.79 -29.82 -13.99
CA ARG A 67 10.12 -30.85 -14.80
C ARG A 67 11.08 -31.34 -15.87
N ARG A 68 11.45 -32.62 -15.83
CA ARG A 68 12.37 -33.27 -16.80
C ARG A 68 13.73 -32.57 -16.95
N GLY A 69 14.25 -31.98 -15.86
CA GLY A 69 15.54 -31.28 -15.86
C GLY A 69 15.46 -29.79 -16.25
N GLU A 70 14.28 -29.29 -16.60
CA GLU A 70 14.03 -27.87 -16.90
C GLU A 70 13.31 -27.19 -15.72
N LEU A 71 13.72 -25.95 -15.40
CA LEU A 71 13.04 -25.12 -14.40
C LEU A 71 11.89 -24.37 -15.07
N LEU A 72 10.66 -24.69 -14.68
CA LEU A 72 9.47 -23.99 -15.14
C LEU A 72 9.04 -22.97 -14.10
N GLU A 73 8.98 -21.70 -14.48
CA GLU A 73 8.44 -20.62 -13.65
C GLU A 73 6.98 -20.37 -14.02
N HIS A 74 6.13 -20.26 -13.00
CA HIS A 74 4.74 -19.88 -13.11
C HIS A 74 4.50 -18.65 -12.25
N THR A 75 4.10 -17.56 -12.88
CA THR A 75 3.67 -16.32 -12.23
C THR A 75 2.16 -16.26 -12.18
N GLU A 76 1.61 -16.00 -11.00
CA GLU A 76 0.21 -15.67 -10.76
C GLU A 76 0.09 -14.24 -10.23
N GLU A 77 -0.84 -13.46 -10.79
CA GLU A 77 -1.21 -12.13 -10.31
C GLU A 77 -2.34 -12.27 -9.28
N LEU A 78 -2.23 -11.52 -8.19
CA LEU A 78 -3.15 -11.51 -7.06
C LEU A 78 -3.78 -10.11 -6.95
N THR A 79 -5.09 -10.04 -6.81
CA THR A 79 -5.84 -8.78 -6.64
C THR A 79 -6.84 -8.96 -5.50
N THR A 80 -6.91 -8.01 -4.57
CA THR A 80 -7.75 -8.18 -3.37
C THR A 80 -9.04 -7.36 -3.41
N GLY A 81 -9.22 -6.44 -4.37
CA GLY A 81 -10.30 -5.46 -4.34
C GLY A 81 -10.22 -4.44 -3.19
N THR A 82 -9.06 -4.32 -2.53
CA THR A 82 -8.86 -3.44 -1.36
C THR A 82 -8.13 -2.19 -1.81
N LEU A 83 -8.76 -1.02 -1.73
CA LEU A 83 -8.15 0.24 -2.17
C LEU A 83 -7.18 0.76 -1.11
N VAL A 84 -5.95 1.10 -1.50
CA VAL A 84 -4.99 1.74 -0.60
C VAL A 84 -5.30 3.24 -0.52
N LEU A 85 -5.57 3.72 0.70
CA LEU A 85 -5.88 5.12 0.96
C LEU A 85 -4.64 5.93 1.30
N ALA A 86 -3.75 5.40 2.14
CA ALA A 86 -2.54 6.10 2.57
C ALA A 86 -1.44 5.11 2.95
N VAL A 87 -0.19 5.55 2.81
CA VAL A 87 0.99 4.84 3.33
C VAL A 87 1.82 5.82 4.16
N TYR A 88 2.11 5.43 5.41
CA TYR A 88 2.92 6.20 6.33
C TYR A 88 4.30 5.54 6.49
N PRO A 89 5.40 6.29 6.30
CA PRO A 89 6.73 5.80 6.58
C PRO A 89 6.94 5.60 8.08
N GLY A 90 7.77 4.63 8.45
CA GLY A 90 8.07 4.29 9.84
C GLY A 90 8.78 2.95 9.94
N ASP A 91 9.07 2.53 11.16
CA ASP A 91 9.52 1.16 11.46
C ASP A 91 8.53 0.51 12.45
N PRO A 92 7.49 -0.20 11.96
CA PRO A 92 7.20 -0.53 10.55
C PRO A 92 6.48 0.59 9.78
N PHE A 93 6.43 0.47 8.43
CA PHE A 93 5.51 1.26 7.60
C PHE A 93 4.07 0.87 7.92
N VAL A 94 3.14 1.81 7.76
CA VAL A 94 1.72 1.57 8.02
C VAL A 94 0.90 1.87 6.76
N VAL A 95 0.12 0.89 6.32
CA VAL A 95 -0.77 0.99 5.15
C VAL A 95 -2.21 1.07 5.64
N VAL A 96 -2.91 2.11 5.21
CA VAL A 96 -4.33 2.31 5.47
C VAL A 96 -5.12 2.04 4.19
N THR A 97 -6.18 1.26 4.30
CA THR A 97 -7.02 0.87 3.17
C THR A 97 -8.47 1.33 3.36
N ASP A 98 -9.32 1.09 2.37
CA ASP A 98 -10.74 1.39 2.48
C ASP A 98 -11.56 0.31 3.20
N ALA A 99 -10.94 -0.80 3.61
CA ALA A 99 -11.60 -1.88 4.32
C ALA A 99 -12.17 -1.44 5.69
N ALA A 100 -13.01 -2.29 6.29
CA ALA A 100 -13.53 -2.04 7.63
C ALA A 100 -12.38 -1.79 8.62
N PRO A 101 -12.49 -0.78 9.51
CA PRO A 101 -13.71 -0.04 9.86
C PRO A 101 -13.99 1.22 9.02
N ILE A 102 -13.16 1.58 8.03
CA ILE A 102 -13.31 2.85 7.29
C ILE A 102 -14.53 2.80 6.36
N THR A 103 -14.64 1.77 5.53
CA THR A 103 -15.88 1.44 4.84
C THR A 103 -16.23 0.00 5.16
N GLY A 104 -17.50 -0.36 5.20
CA GLY A 104 -17.93 -1.74 5.51
C GLY A 104 -17.43 -2.82 4.53
N ALA A 105 -16.53 -2.48 3.59
CA ALA A 105 -15.84 -3.39 2.70
C ALA A 105 -15.04 -4.43 3.51
N ARG A 106 -15.16 -5.68 3.07
CA ARG A 106 -14.38 -6.80 3.62
C ARG A 106 -13.04 -6.86 2.92
N SER A 107 -12.00 -7.15 3.69
CA SER A 107 -10.67 -7.42 3.17
C SER A 107 -10.05 -8.59 3.94
N GLU A 108 -9.14 -9.31 3.27
CA GLU A 108 -8.25 -10.28 3.89
C GLU A 108 -7.08 -9.64 4.65
N TRP A 109 -6.87 -8.33 4.44
CA TRP A 109 -5.87 -7.53 5.14
C TRP A 109 -6.49 -6.79 6.32
N ALA A 110 -5.77 -6.73 7.43
CA ALA A 110 -6.13 -5.84 8.53
C ALA A 110 -6.10 -4.38 8.06
N ASN A 111 -6.90 -3.51 8.70
CA ASN A 111 -6.89 -2.08 8.41
C ASN A 111 -6.75 -1.27 9.72
N PRO A 112 -5.63 -0.56 9.92
CA PRO A 112 -4.43 -0.57 9.09
C PRO A 112 -3.66 -1.91 9.18
N PHE A 113 -2.69 -2.12 8.28
CA PHE A 113 -1.68 -3.18 8.42
C PHE A 113 -0.26 -2.62 8.35
N SER A 114 0.69 -3.36 8.93
CA SER A 114 2.08 -2.95 9.04
C SER A 114 2.97 -3.73 8.08
N VAL A 115 3.95 -3.04 7.49
CA VAL A 115 4.97 -3.63 6.60
C VAL A 115 6.35 -3.32 7.16
N SER A 116 7.08 -4.36 7.53
CA SER A 116 8.49 -4.26 7.92
C SER A 116 9.39 -4.42 6.70
N ASN A 117 10.45 -3.62 6.59
CA ASN A 117 11.47 -3.72 5.54
C ASN A 117 10.89 -3.73 4.10
N PRO A 118 10.19 -2.67 3.66
CA PRO A 118 9.73 -2.59 2.27
C PRO A 118 10.93 -2.64 1.32
N GLY A 119 10.85 -3.49 0.30
CA GLY A 119 11.92 -3.67 -0.70
C GLY A 119 11.99 -2.51 -1.69
N ARG A 120 10.90 -1.77 -1.86
CA ARG A 120 10.83 -0.57 -2.71
C ARG A 120 9.93 0.47 -2.06
N VAL A 121 10.36 1.73 -2.07
CA VAL A 121 9.55 2.87 -1.62
C VAL A 121 9.56 3.92 -2.72
N THR A 122 8.38 4.38 -3.12
CA THR A 122 8.19 5.50 -4.06
C THR A 122 7.49 6.62 -3.32
N LEU A 123 8.06 7.83 -3.35
CA LEU A 123 7.49 9.01 -2.73
C LEU A 123 6.65 9.81 -3.73
N PHE A 124 5.69 10.58 -3.21
CA PHE A 124 5.10 11.67 -3.97
C PHE A 124 6.16 12.74 -4.26
N THR A 125 5.96 13.53 -5.31
CA THR A 125 6.80 14.72 -5.54
C THR A 125 6.54 15.75 -4.46
N ALA A 126 7.60 16.32 -3.89
CA ALA A 126 7.48 17.53 -3.08
C ALA A 126 6.81 18.61 -3.95
N SER A 127 5.63 19.04 -3.52
CA SER A 127 4.87 20.13 -4.16
C SER A 127 5.22 21.45 -3.49
#